data_AF-A0A521JVN0-F1
#
_entry.id   AF-A0A521JVN0-F1
#
_cell.length_a   1.000
_cell.length_b   1.000
_cell.length_c   1.000
_cell.angle_alpha   90.00
_cell.angle_beta   90.00
_cell.angle_gamma   90.00
#
_symmetry.space_group_name_H-M   'P 1'
#
loop_
_entity.id
_entity.type
_entity.pdbx_description
1 polymer ?
#
loop_
_entity_poly.entity_id
_entity_poly.type
_entity_poly.pdbx_seq_one_letter_code
_entity_poly.pdbx_strand_id
1 'polypeptide(L)'
;MSRSLLLGLLLTLVAVPGGVAWAEPAAGVWVTAEGMAPFVSEMSLEEVRGKARDEARRNAIEQAVGLFVRGTTVLHNSMITDELVSSVARGVIEEEQWLEEHIEEVSNKRPGPKLAVWHSKVKARVRPVRVERRAGFSLRASLNKTVFQEGEEALIKVQSSQPAYLHVFSVTQDGSVTLLLPNRFRADNLFQADQDYIVPDERLRALGIKLRVLLPKNAKKAMEYIKVIATRKAINLVSDKTPDGVFHTFEGADVGMIRDVVKRLAELEDEDWTETTLPYEVRQ
;
A
#
# COMPACT_ATOMS: atom_id res chain seq x y z
N MET A 1 64.86 -6.90 -39.76
CA MET A 1 65.21 -7.46 -38.43
C MET A 1 64.83 -6.42 -37.37
N SER A 2 64.08 -6.85 -36.35
CA SER A 2 63.85 -6.22 -35.02
C SER A 2 63.30 -4.77 -34.96
N ARG A 3 61.99 -4.57 -34.71
CA ARG A 3 61.33 -4.37 -33.40
C ARG A 3 61.75 -3.10 -32.63
N SER A 4 60.79 -2.22 -32.39
CA SER A 4 60.45 -1.69 -31.06
C SER A 4 59.06 -1.04 -31.08
N LEU A 5 58.07 -1.78 -30.60
CA LEU A 5 56.74 -1.28 -30.25
C LEU A 5 56.83 -0.49 -28.94
N LEU A 6 56.33 0.74 -28.90
CA LEU A 6 56.02 1.46 -27.68
C LEU A 6 54.50 1.47 -27.51
N LEU A 7 54.04 0.55 -26.66
CA LEU A 7 52.64 0.39 -26.27
C LEU A 7 52.35 1.42 -25.17
N GLY A 8 51.70 2.52 -25.52
CA GLY A 8 51.15 3.48 -24.56
C GLY A 8 49.87 2.91 -23.94
N LEU A 9 49.94 2.47 -22.70
CA LEU A 9 48.80 2.02 -21.90
C LEU A 9 47.98 3.27 -21.48
N LEU A 10 46.89 3.54 -22.20
CA LEU A 10 45.91 4.56 -21.80
C LEU A 10 44.97 3.94 -20.76
N LEU A 11 45.19 4.25 -19.49
CA LEU A 11 44.32 3.85 -18.38
C LEU A 11 43.04 4.70 -18.43
N THR A 12 41.98 4.21 -19.08
CA THR A 12 40.68 4.85 -19.02
C THR A 12 40.02 4.52 -17.69
N LEU A 13 39.96 5.52 -16.81
CA LEU A 13 39.22 5.50 -15.57
C LEU A 13 37.72 5.37 -15.89
N VAL A 14 37.16 4.16 -15.78
CA VAL A 14 35.70 3.96 -15.86
C VAL A 14 35.12 4.48 -14.56
N ALA A 15 34.64 5.72 -14.59
CA ALA A 15 33.78 6.25 -13.54
C ALA A 15 32.48 5.44 -13.55
N VAL A 16 32.32 4.55 -12.58
CA VAL A 16 31.02 3.92 -12.28
C VAL A 16 30.15 5.01 -11.67
N PRO A 17 29.08 5.49 -12.34
CA PRO A 17 28.17 6.43 -11.71
C PRO A 17 27.39 5.66 -10.66
N GLY A 18 27.77 5.80 -9.40
CA GLY A 18 26.95 5.45 -8.24
C GLY A 18 25.78 6.42 -8.09
N GLY A 19 25.03 6.63 -9.16
CA GLY A 19 23.80 7.39 -9.13
C GLY A 19 22.76 6.58 -8.38
N VAL A 20 22.48 6.98 -7.14
CA VAL A 20 21.22 6.64 -6.49
C VAL A 20 20.13 7.10 -7.45
N ALA A 21 19.45 6.17 -8.11
CA ALA A 21 18.35 6.49 -8.99
C ALA A 21 17.23 7.06 -8.12
N TRP A 22 17.13 8.39 -8.08
CA TRP A 22 15.99 9.06 -7.49
C TRP A 22 14.79 8.72 -8.38
N ALA A 23 13.95 7.78 -7.94
CA ALA A 23 12.69 7.52 -8.60
C ALA A 23 11.90 8.83 -8.62
N GLU A 24 11.57 9.33 -9.81
CA GLU A 24 10.79 10.56 -9.96
C GLU A 24 9.50 10.43 -9.14
N PRO A 25 9.13 11.44 -8.35
CA PRO A 25 7.89 11.40 -7.59
C PRO A 25 6.72 11.21 -8.55
N ALA A 26 5.81 10.29 -8.23
CA ALA A 26 4.65 10.02 -9.06
C ALA A 26 3.88 11.33 -9.34
N ALA A 27 3.60 11.60 -10.62
CA ALA A 27 2.97 12.83 -11.06
C ALA A 27 1.56 12.96 -10.47
N GLY A 28 1.18 14.19 -10.10
CA GLY A 28 -0.16 14.44 -9.57
C GLY A 28 -1.25 14.18 -10.60
N VAL A 29 -2.39 13.64 -10.15
CA VAL A 29 -3.56 13.31 -10.96
C VAL A 29 -4.69 14.31 -10.73
N TRP A 30 -5.43 14.59 -11.80
CA TRP A 30 -6.64 15.40 -11.73
C TRP A 30 -7.85 14.53 -11.39
N VAL A 31 -8.63 14.97 -10.42
CA VAL A 31 -9.87 14.33 -9.98
C VAL A 31 -10.98 15.36 -9.80
N THR A 32 -12.22 14.91 -9.90
CA THR A 32 -13.40 15.74 -9.61
C THR A 32 -14.19 15.08 -8.49
N ALA A 33 -14.37 15.79 -7.38
CA ALA A 33 -15.05 15.28 -6.20
C ALA A 33 -16.09 16.25 -5.69
N GLU A 34 -17.06 15.72 -4.94
CA GLU A 34 -18.17 16.45 -4.37
C GLU A 34 -18.20 16.23 -2.85
N GLY A 35 -18.73 17.20 -2.11
CA GLY A 35 -18.94 17.12 -0.66
C GLY A 35 -20.22 17.85 -0.28
N MET A 36 -20.90 17.37 0.77
CA MET A 36 -22.22 17.86 1.17
C MET A 36 -22.30 18.02 2.69
N ALA A 37 -22.68 19.20 3.17
CA ALA A 37 -22.89 19.42 4.60
C ALA A 37 -24.33 19.89 4.88
N PRO A 38 -25.08 19.25 5.80
CA PRO A 38 -26.43 19.68 6.14
C PRO A 38 -26.40 20.93 7.02
N PHE A 39 -27.43 21.77 6.86
CA PHE A 39 -27.70 22.85 7.82
C PHE A 39 -28.28 22.25 9.11
N VAL A 40 -27.61 22.46 10.24
CA VAL A 40 -28.09 22.12 11.59
C VAL A 40 -28.30 23.39 12.40
N SER A 41 -29.13 23.31 13.46
CA SER A 41 -29.81 24.41 14.16
C SER A 41 -28.94 25.56 14.71
N GLU A 42 -27.61 25.48 14.61
CA GLU A 42 -26.67 26.42 15.23
C GLU A 42 -25.47 26.76 14.34
N MET A 43 -25.45 26.30 13.07
CA MET A 43 -24.33 26.55 12.16
C MET A 43 -24.56 27.77 11.27
N SER A 44 -23.51 28.58 11.11
CA SER A 44 -23.44 29.63 10.10
C SER A 44 -23.24 29.08 8.70
N LEU A 45 -23.57 29.87 7.68
CA LEU A 45 -23.35 29.52 6.27
C LEU A 45 -21.88 29.19 5.98
N GLU A 46 -20.96 29.94 6.59
CA GLU A 46 -19.52 29.75 6.43
C GLU A 46 -19.06 28.41 6.99
N GLU A 47 -19.56 28.02 8.17
CA GLU A 47 -19.23 26.72 8.77
C GLU A 47 -19.77 25.54 7.96
N VAL A 48 -21.00 25.64 7.42
CA VAL A 48 -21.57 24.58 6.58
C VAL A 48 -20.80 24.46 5.27
N ARG A 49 -20.49 25.60 4.62
CA ARG A 49 -19.64 25.63 3.41
C ARG A 49 -18.27 25.04 3.69
N GLY A 50 -17.63 25.40 4.79
CA GLY A 50 -16.34 24.86 5.22
C GLY A 50 -16.36 23.33 5.30
N LYS A 51 -17.37 22.77 5.99
CA LYS A 51 -17.52 21.30 6.11
C LYS A 51 -17.73 20.61 4.77
N ALA A 52 -18.56 21.17 3.89
CA ALA A 52 -18.81 20.61 2.56
C ALA A 52 -17.54 20.62 1.70
N ARG A 53 -16.76 21.71 1.77
CA ARG A 53 -15.47 21.81 1.08
C ARG A 53 -14.45 20.81 1.62
N ASP A 54 -14.37 20.66 2.94
CA ASP A 54 -13.46 19.69 3.56
C ASP A 54 -13.83 18.25 3.18
N GLU A 55 -15.12 17.94 3.07
CA GLU A 55 -15.56 16.65 2.53
C GLU A 55 -15.19 16.48 1.06
N ALA A 56 -15.40 17.49 0.22
CA ALA A 56 -15.02 17.44 -1.20
C ALA A 56 -13.51 17.22 -1.38
N ARG A 57 -12.68 17.86 -0.55
CA ARG A 57 -11.21 17.65 -0.52
C ARG A 57 -10.84 16.24 -0.09
N ARG A 58 -11.43 15.73 1.00
CA ARG A 58 -11.22 14.33 1.43
C ARG A 58 -11.57 13.37 0.30
N ASN A 59 -12.72 13.56 -0.34
CA ASN A 59 -13.17 12.73 -1.45
C ASN A 59 -12.25 12.82 -2.68
N ALA A 60 -11.69 14.00 -2.98
CA ALA A 60 -10.69 14.17 -4.03
C ALA A 60 -9.42 13.35 -3.72
N ILE A 61 -8.90 13.43 -2.50
CA ILE A 61 -7.74 12.65 -2.08
C ILE A 61 -8.04 11.15 -2.20
N GLU A 62 -9.18 10.67 -1.71
CA GLU A 62 -9.57 9.26 -1.82
C GLU A 62 -9.69 8.76 -3.26
N GLN A 63 -10.25 9.57 -4.16
CA GLN A 63 -10.32 9.23 -5.58
C GLN A 63 -8.94 9.16 -6.22
N ALA A 64 -8.08 10.15 -5.93
CA ALA A 64 -6.72 10.19 -6.44
C ALA A 64 -5.90 8.99 -5.95
N VAL A 65 -6.05 8.61 -4.67
CA VAL A 65 -5.50 7.37 -4.10
C VAL A 65 -5.89 6.16 -4.94
N GLY A 66 -7.17 6.02 -5.27
CA GLY A 66 -7.64 4.95 -6.14
C GLY A 66 -6.98 4.94 -7.54
N LEU A 67 -6.74 6.13 -8.13
CA LEU A 67 -6.07 6.25 -9.42
C LEU A 67 -4.58 5.95 -9.35
N PHE A 68 -3.87 6.41 -8.31
CA PHE A 68 -2.45 6.10 -8.10
C PHE A 68 -2.21 4.60 -7.98
N VAL A 69 -3.09 3.91 -7.25
CA VAL A 69 -3.04 2.45 -7.14
C VAL A 69 -3.25 1.80 -8.52
N ARG A 70 -4.30 2.20 -9.27
CA ARG A 70 -4.59 1.65 -10.60
C ARG A 70 -3.47 1.87 -11.63
N GLY A 71 -2.91 3.07 -11.70
CA GLY A 71 -1.84 3.40 -12.65
C GLY A 71 -0.59 2.54 -12.44
N THR A 72 -0.31 2.19 -11.19
CA THR A 72 0.82 1.34 -10.83
C THR A 72 0.53 -0.14 -11.09
N THR A 73 -0.71 -0.61 -10.87
CA THR A 73 -1.09 -1.99 -11.20
C THR A 73 -0.91 -2.31 -12.70
N VAL A 74 -1.06 -1.32 -13.59
CA VAL A 74 -0.89 -1.49 -15.04
C VAL A 74 0.60 -1.47 -15.47
N LEU A 75 1.49 -0.90 -14.66
CA LEU A 75 2.92 -0.77 -14.94
C LEU A 75 3.71 -1.86 -14.19
N HIS A 76 4.15 -2.89 -14.90
CA HIS A 76 4.90 -4.06 -14.40
C HIS A 76 6.20 -3.77 -13.60
N ASN A 77 6.67 -4.81 -12.88
CA ASN A 77 7.95 -5.02 -12.14
C ASN A 77 8.05 -4.51 -10.68
N SER A 78 7.47 -5.32 -9.78
CA SER A 78 7.90 -5.83 -8.45
C SER A 78 8.76 -5.02 -7.44
N MET A 79 9.32 -3.85 -7.74
CA MET A 79 10.20 -3.13 -6.80
C MET A 79 9.71 -1.74 -6.38
N ILE A 80 8.57 -1.24 -6.90
CA ILE A 80 8.07 0.12 -6.60
C ILE A 80 6.79 0.12 -5.74
N THR A 81 6.35 -1.03 -5.21
CA THR A 81 5.15 -1.06 -4.34
C THR A 81 5.42 -0.50 -2.93
N ASP A 82 6.67 -0.46 -2.47
CA ASP A 82 7.01 -0.03 -1.09
C ASP A 82 6.86 1.47 -0.87
N GLU A 83 7.61 2.24 -1.66
CA GLU A 83 7.59 3.70 -1.61
C GLU A 83 6.23 4.29 -2.05
N LEU A 84 5.50 3.56 -2.90
CA LEU A 84 4.20 3.98 -3.35
C LEU A 84 3.15 3.91 -2.24
N VAL A 85 3.09 2.84 -1.44
CA VAL A 85 2.05 2.69 -0.40
C VAL A 85 2.11 3.86 0.58
N SER A 86 3.31 4.20 1.06
CA SER A 86 3.51 5.34 1.96
C SER A 86 3.19 6.70 1.32
N SER A 87 3.58 6.90 0.06
CA SER A 87 3.36 8.19 -0.61
C SER A 87 1.92 8.42 -1.04
N VAL A 88 1.22 7.37 -1.45
CA VAL A 88 -0.19 7.41 -1.85
C VAL A 88 -1.08 7.66 -0.64
N ALA A 89 -0.78 7.07 0.52
CA ALA A 89 -1.59 7.25 1.74
C ALA A 89 -1.82 8.72 2.13
N ARG A 90 -0.98 9.65 1.67
CA ARG A 90 -1.01 11.06 2.13
C ARG A 90 -1.21 12.09 1.05
N GLY A 91 -1.77 11.70 -0.10
CA GLY A 91 -1.99 12.61 -1.23
C GLY A 91 -2.35 14.05 -0.81
N VAL A 92 -1.61 15.02 -1.31
CA VAL A 92 -1.82 16.45 -1.03
C VAL A 92 -2.44 17.11 -2.26
N ILE A 93 -3.40 17.99 -2.02
CA ILE A 93 -3.98 18.82 -3.06
C ILE A 93 -3.01 19.97 -3.37
N GLU A 94 -2.52 20.02 -4.61
CA GLU A 94 -1.64 21.09 -5.11
C GLU A 94 -2.45 22.24 -5.72
N GLU A 95 -3.61 21.93 -6.30
CA GLU A 95 -4.46 22.90 -6.98
C GLU A 95 -5.94 22.55 -6.78
N GLU A 96 -6.78 23.57 -6.53
CA GLU A 96 -8.22 23.47 -6.38
C GLU A 96 -8.95 24.42 -7.34
N GLN A 97 -9.95 23.89 -8.05
CA GLN A 97 -10.87 24.67 -8.86
C GLN A 97 -12.30 24.31 -8.44
N TRP A 98 -12.99 25.22 -7.75
CA TRP A 98 -14.39 25.04 -7.34
C TRP A 98 -15.30 25.26 -8.54
N LEU A 99 -15.99 24.21 -8.96
CA LEU A 99 -16.82 24.19 -10.17
C LEU A 99 -18.26 24.62 -9.85
N GLU A 100 -18.81 24.13 -8.74
CA GLU A 100 -20.20 24.36 -8.32
C GLU A 100 -20.26 24.49 -6.81
N GLU A 101 -21.00 25.49 -6.32
CA GLU A 101 -21.34 25.66 -4.90
C GLU A 101 -22.75 26.24 -4.77
N HIS A 102 -23.66 25.50 -4.16
CA HIS A 102 -25.04 25.93 -4.00
C HIS A 102 -25.72 25.20 -2.84
N ILE A 103 -26.89 25.71 -2.45
CA ILE A 103 -27.78 25.02 -1.52
C ILE A 103 -28.73 24.14 -2.35
N GLU A 104 -28.87 22.89 -1.94
CA GLU A 104 -29.86 21.98 -2.51
C GLU A 104 -30.65 21.26 -1.40
N GLU A 105 -31.88 20.83 -1.73
CA GLU A 105 -32.70 20.02 -0.84
C GLU A 105 -32.53 18.54 -1.17
N VAL A 106 -31.95 17.78 -0.25
CA VAL A 106 -31.75 16.34 -0.42
C VAL A 106 -32.81 15.56 0.35
N SER A 107 -33.44 14.59 -0.32
CA SER A 107 -34.39 13.66 0.32
C SER A 107 -33.62 12.61 1.11
N ASN A 108 -34.00 12.39 2.37
CA ASN A 108 -33.48 11.27 3.14
C ASN A 108 -34.12 9.95 2.63
N LYS A 109 -33.42 8.82 2.76
CA LYS A 109 -33.96 7.48 2.42
C LYS A 109 -35.08 7.02 3.37
N ARG A 110 -35.30 7.76 4.47
CA ARG A 110 -36.39 7.54 5.43
C ARG A 110 -37.47 8.61 5.25
N PRO A 111 -38.76 8.29 5.47
CA PRO A 111 -39.83 9.28 5.43
C PRO A 111 -39.53 10.41 6.43
N GLY A 112 -39.44 11.64 5.94
CA GLY A 112 -39.08 12.81 6.73
C GLY A 112 -38.97 14.07 5.88
N PRO A 113 -38.82 15.25 6.52
CA PRO A 113 -38.60 16.50 5.80
C PRO A 113 -37.29 16.45 5.01
N LYS A 114 -37.27 17.10 3.84
CA LYS A 114 -36.04 17.27 3.06
C LYS A 114 -35.03 18.09 3.86
N LEU A 115 -33.76 17.75 3.71
CA LEU A 115 -32.66 18.45 4.36
C LEU A 115 -32.05 19.44 3.38
N ALA A 116 -31.96 20.71 3.76
CA ALA A 116 -31.11 21.65 3.07
C ALA A 116 -29.65 21.26 3.34
N VAL A 117 -28.86 21.14 2.27
CA VAL A 117 -27.41 20.90 2.34
C VAL A 117 -26.68 21.92 1.49
N TRP A 118 -25.45 22.24 1.87
CA TRP A 118 -24.52 22.92 0.98
C TRP A 118 -23.77 21.88 0.15
N HIS A 119 -23.92 21.94 -1.17
CA HIS A 119 -23.18 21.12 -2.12
C HIS A 119 -21.94 21.87 -2.61
N SER A 120 -20.81 21.17 -2.71
CA SER A 120 -19.57 21.73 -3.24
C SER A 120 -18.89 20.73 -4.15
N LYS A 121 -18.53 21.17 -5.35
CA LYS A 121 -17.83 20.37 -6.36
C LYS A 121 -16.48 20.98 -6.67
N VAL A 122 -15.42 20.19 -6.53
CA VAL A 122 -14.05 20.61 -6.76
C VAL A 122 -13.39 19.74 -7.82
N LYS A 123 -12.67 20.38 -8.74
CA LYS A 123 -11.65 19.74 -9.56
C LYS A 123 -10.30 20.01 -8.90
N ALA A 124 -9.64 18.96 -8.45
CA ALA A 124 -8.40 19.06 -7.69
C ALA A 124 -7.27 18.29 -8.38
N ARG A 125 -6.05 18.85 -8.34
CA ARG A 125 -4.83 18.12 -8.67
C ARG A 125 -4.23 17.61 -7.38
N VAL A 126 -4.22 16.29 -7.22
CA VAL A 126 -3.67 15.63 -6.03
C VAL A 126 -2.34 15.00 -6.40
N ARG A 127 -1.31 15.14 -5.58
CA ARG A 127 -0.01 14.49 -5.74
C ARG A 127 0.32 13.64 -4.51
N PRO A 128 0.89 12.43 -4.66
CA PRO A 128 1.33 11.65 -3.51
C PRO A 128 2.54 12.33 -2.84
N VAL A 129 2.59 12.28 -1.52
CA VAL A 129 3.66 12.89 -0.73
C VAL A 129 4.44 11.79 -0.03
N ARG A 130 5.70 11.61 -0.43
CA ARG A 130 6.64 10.76 0.29
C ARG A 130 6.84 11.32 1.68
N VAL A 131 6.78 10.44 2.67
CA VAL A 131 7.07 10.80 4.04
C VAL A 131 8.32 10.08 4.50
N GLU A 132 9.29 10.86 4.97
CA GLU A 132 10.45 10.31 5.65
C GLU A 132 9.98 9.71 6.99
N ARG A 133 10.12 8.37 7.13
CA ARG A 133 9.80 7.70 8.39
C ARG A 133 10.76 8.15 9.48
N ARG A 134 10.21 8.74 10.55
CA ARG A 134 11.00 9.08 11.75
C ARG A 134 11.41 7.80 12.48
N ALA A 135 12.66 7.77 12.94
CA ALA A 135 13.43 6.56 13.32
C ALA A 135 12.97 5.78 14.58
N GLY A 136 11.73 5.96 15.08
CA GLY A 136 11.28 5.33 16.33
C GLY A 136 10.65 3.95 16.19
N PHE A 137 10.04 3.63 15.03
CA PHE A 137 9.34 2.38 14.80
C PHE A 137 9.87 1.68 13.55
N SER A 138 10.57 0.57 13.76
CA SER A 138 11.23 -0.20 12.70
C SER A 138 10.72 -1.62 12.65
N LEU A 139 10.74 -2.17 11.44
CA LEU A 139 10.34 -3.54 11.15
C LEU A 139 11.44 -4.17 10.32
N ARG A 140 11.92 -5.32 10.77
CA ARG A 140 12.85 -6.17 10.03
C ARG A 140 12.15 -7.47 9.69
N ALA A 141 12.37 -7.96 8.49
CA ALA A 141 11.92 -9.28 8.11
C ALA A 141 12.90 -9.95 7.14
N SER A 142 12.85 -11.26 7.07
CA SER A 142 13.68 -12.07 6.18
C SER A 142 12.98 -13.35 5.79
N LEU A 143 13.22 -13.81 4.57
CA LEU A 143 12.87 -15.16 4.14
C LEU A 143 14.03 -16.12 4.44
N ASN A 144 13.70 -17.41 4.63
CA ASN A 144 14.71 -18.46 4.73
C ASN A 144 15.53 -18.65 3.44
N LYS A 145 15.00 -18.23 2.28
CA LYS A 145 15.70 -18.17 0.99
C LYS A 145 15.21 -16.98 0.17
N THR A 146 15.99 -16.56 -0.81
CA THR A 146 15.60 -15.55 -1.81
C THR A 146 15.38 -16.16 -3.20
N VAL A 147 15.75 -17.42 -3.39
CA VAL A 147 15.46 -18.23 -4.59
C VAL A 147 14.91 -19.56 -4.12
N PHE A 148 13.70 -19.88 -4.55
CA PHE A 148 12.98 -21.11 -4.22
C PHE A 148 12.81 -21.98 -5.45
N GLN A 149 12.83 -23.30 -5.25
CA GLN A 149 12.28 -24.23 -6.22
C GLN A 149 10.77 -24.40 -6.00
N GLU A 150 10.03 -24.72 -7.06
CA GLU A 150 8.60 -24.96 -6.97
C GLU A 150 8.28 -26.04 -5.91
N GLY A 151 7.32 -25.73 -5.03
CA GLY A 151 6.88 -26.59 -3.93
C GLY A 151 7.72 -26.48 -2.65
N GLU A 152 8.82 -25.72 -2.63
CA GLU A 152 9.62 -25.50 -1.43
C GLU A 152 8.87 -24.70 -0.35
N GLU A 153 9.22 -24.99 0.90
CA GLU A 153 8.66 -24.31 2.08
C GLU A 153 9.36 -22.97 2.31
N ALA A 154 8.57 -21.90 2.31
CA ALA A 154 9.01 -20.56 2.71
C ALA A 154 8.69 -20.33 4.19
N LEU A 155 9.64 -19.74 4.90
CA LEU A 155 9.48 -19.27 6.28
C LEU A 155 9.79 -17.78 6.32
N ILE A 156 8.85 -17.01 6.84
CA ILE A 156 8.99 -15.56 6.98
C ILE A 156 9.31 -15.28 8.44
N LYS A 157 10.49 -14.74 8.70
CA LYS A 157 10.91 -14.27 10.02
C LYS A 157 10.68 -12.77 10.11
N VAL A 158 9.93 -12.30 11.11
CA VAL A 158 9.56 -10.89 11.31
C VAL A 158 9.93 -10.46 12.73
N GLN A 159 10.47 -9.25 12.88
CA GLN A 159 10.78 -8.62 14.16
C GLN A 159 10.44 -7.13 14.10
N SER A 160 9.62 -6.64 15.02
CA SER A 160 9.30 -5.22 15.19
C SER A 160 10.04 -4.63 16.39
N SER A 161 10.48 -3.37 16.33
CA SER A 161 11.17 -2.72 17.46
C SER A 161 10.25 -2.28 18.60
N GLN A 162 8.93 -2.41 18.43
CA GLN A 162 7.90 -2.09 19.41
C GLN A 162 6.76 -3.11 19.28
N PRO A 163 5.87 -3.25 20.29
CA PRO A 163 4.68 -4.06 20.14
C PRO A 163 3.84 -3.55 18.97
N ALA A 164 3.41 -4.45 18.08
CA ALA A 164 2.76 -4.09 16.83
C ALA A 164 1.79 -5.16 16.34
N TYR A 165 0.75 -4.70 15.65
CA TYR A 165 -0.13 -5.55 14.86
C TYR A 165 0.51 -5.80 13.50
N LEU A 166 0.81 -7.07 13.18
CA LEU A 166 1.47 -7.45 11.94
C LEU A 166 0.45 -7.90 10.87
N HIS A 167 0.66 -7.45 9.65
CA HIS A 167 -0.08 -7.89 8.47
C HIS A 167 0.92 -8.38 7.43
N VAL A 168 0.78 -9.63 7.01
CA VAL A 168 1.70 -10.29 6.09
C VAL A 168 0.95 -10.64 4.82
N PHE A 169 1.42 -10.14 3.69
CA PHE A 169 0.84 -10.34 2.38
C PHE A 169 1.84 -11.04 1.48
N SER A 170 1.37 -12.05 0.73
CA SER A 170 2.09 -12.60 -0.41
C SER A 170 1.60 -11.91 -1.67
N VAL A 171 2.52 -11.42 -2.51
CA VAL A 171 2.17 -10.83 -3.81
C VAL A 171 2.91 -11.58 -4.91
N THR A 172 2.11 -12.20 -5.79
CA THR A 172 2.59 -13.01 -6.91
C THR A 172 2.82 -12.16 -8.15
N GLN A 173 3.55 -12.70 -9.13
CA GLN A 173 3.91 -11.95 -10.35
C GLN A 173 2.70 -11.52 -11.19
N ASP A 174 1.61 -12.29 -11.14
CA ASP A 174 0.34 -11.98 -11.80
C ASP A 174 -0.48 -10.90 -11.05
N GLY A 175 0.07 -10.35 -9.97
CA GLY A 175 -0.55 -9.31 -9.16
C GLY A 175 -1.50 -9.84 -8.09
N SER A 176 -1.70 -11.16 -7.97
CA SER A 176 -2.56 -11.70 -6.92
C SER A 176 -1.96 -11.44 -5.54
N VAL A 177 -2.80 -10.99 -4.60
CA VAL A 177 -2.38 -10.67 -3.24
C VAL A 177 -3.09 -11.60 -2.26
N THR A 178 -2.34 -12.31 -1.44
CA THR A 178 -2.91 -13.20 -0.40
C THR A 178 -2.55 -12.67 0.98
N LEU A 179 -3.56 -12.42 1.83
CA LEU A 179 -3.35 -12.11 3.25
C LEU A 179 -2.97 -13.39 4.01
N LEU A 180 -1.69 -13.54 4.33
CA LEU A 180 -1.16 -14.64 5.10
C LEU A 180 -1.38 -14.46 6.61
N LEU A 181 -1.39 -13.21 7.09
CA LEU A 181 -1.66 -12.87 8.49
C LEU A 181 -2.29 -11.46 8.59
N PRO A 182 -3.30 -11.23 9.45
CA PRO A 182 -4.08 -12.24 10.18
C PRO A 182 -4.82 -13.18 9.23
N ASN A 183 -5.11 -14.40 9.67
CA ASN A 183 -5.89 -15.38 8.90
C ASN A 183 -6.85 -16.14 9.83
N ARG A 184 -7.72 -16.99 9.26
CA ARG A 184 -8.75 -17.73 10.05
C ARG A 184 -8.18 -18.66 11.13
N PHE A 185 -6.94 -19.11 10.99
CA PHE A 185 -6.27 -19.97 11.97
C PHE A 185 -5.46 -19.18 13.00
N ARG A 186 -5.11 -17.93 12.68
CA ARG A 186 -4.41 -16.99 13.55
C ARG A 186 -4.95 -15.58 13.33
N ALA A 187 -6.05 -15.29 14.03
CA ALA A 187 -6.67 -13.97 14.04
C ALA A 187 -5.90 -12.96 14.91
N ASP A 188 -5.24 -13.44 15.97
CA ASP A 188 -4.37 -12.60 16.80
C ASP A 188 -3.07 -12.29 16.06
N ASN A 189 -2.92 -11.02 15.72
CA ASN A 189 -1.74 -10.49 15.05
C ASN A 189 -1.03 -9.43 15.88
N LEU A 190 -1.29 -9.32 17.20
CA LEU A 190 -0.49 -8.49 18.08
C LEU A 190 0.79 -9.23 18.49
N PHE A 191 1.93 -8.59 18.26
CA PHE A 191 3.24 -9.13 18.52
C PHE A 191 4.02 -8.19 19.44
N GLN A 192 4.77 -8.76 20.39
CA GLN A 192 5.68 -8.06 21.30
C GLN A 192 6.94 -7.57 20.58
N ALA A 193 7.54 -6.51 21.11
CA ALA A 193 8.79 -5.95 20.60
C ALA A 193 9.95 -6.95 20.65
N ASP A 194 10.86 -6.81 19.68
CA ASP A 194 12.17 -7.44 19.60
C ASP A 194 12.19 -8.98 19.65
N GLN A 195 11.04 -9.62 19.46
CA GLN A 195 10.93 -11.07 19.35
C GLN A 195 10.84 -11.52 17.89
N ASP A 196 11.39 -12.69 17.63
CA ASP A 196 11.32 -13.33 16.32
C ASP A 196 9.98 -14.02 16.13
N TYR A 197 9.22 -13.60 15.13
CA TYR A 197 7.97 -14.23 14.74
C TYR A 197 8.13 -14.93 13.41
N ILE A 198 7.86 -16.24 13.41
CA ILE A 198 7.94 -17.07 12.22
C ILE A 198 6.53 -17.29 11.68
N VAL A 199 6.33 -17.03 10.38
CA VAL A 199 5.09 -17.29 9.66
C VAL A 199 5.36 -18.31 8.55
N PRO A 200 4.65 -19.46 8.53
CA PRO A 200 3.74 -19.95 9.57
C PRO A 200 4.47 -20.36 10.86
N ASP A 201 3.85 -20.12 12.02
CA ASP A 201 4.41 -20.48 13.32
C ASP A 201 4.37 -22.01 13.57
N GLU A 202 5.04 -22.47 14.63
CA GLU A 202 5.08 -23.89 14.96
C GLU A 202 3.69 -24.50 15.19
N ARG A 203 2.76 -23.73 15.75
CA ARG A 203 1.38 -24.17 15.99
C ARG A 203 0.65 -24.44 14.67
N LEU A 204 0.75 -23.54 13.70
CA LEU A 204 0.19 -23.71 12.36
C LEU A 204 0.87 -24.86 11.64
N ARG A 205 2.20 -25.00 11.75
CA ARG A 205 2.95 -26.09 11.13
C ARG A 205 2.59 -27.45 11.72
N ALA A 206 2.31 -27.54 13.02
CA ALA A 206 1.83 -28.75 13.67
C ALA A 206 0.44 -29.18 13.16
N LEU A 207 -0.38 -28.23 12.67
CA LEU A 207 -1.64 -28.49 11.99
C LEU A 207 -1.48 -28.83 10.49
N GLY A 208 -0.24 -28.96 10.01
CA GLY A 208 0.07 -29.25 8.61
C GLY A 208 0.01 -28.02 7.68
N ILE A 209 -0.19 -26.81 8.24
CA ILE A 209 -0.25 -25.58 7.45
C ILE A 209 1.18 -25.13 7.16
N LYS A 210 1.53 -25.10 5.87
CA LYS A 210 2.84 -24.71 5.36
C LYS A 210 2.68 -23.69 4.24
N LEU A 211 3.58 -22.71 4.18
CA LEU A 211 3.68 -21.81 3.04
C LEU A 211 4.58 -22.48 1.99
N ARG A 212 3.98 -22.91 0.88
CA ARG A 212 4.73 -23.45 -0.26
C ARG A 212 4.71 -22.47 -1.40
N VAL A 213 5.87 -22.26 -2.01
CA VAL A 213 6.02 -21.38 -3.16
C VAL A 213 5.64 -22.15 -4.43
N LEU A 214 4.81 -21.56 -5.28
CA LEU A 214 4.32 -22.19 -6.51
C LEU A 214 4.60 -21.30 -7.71
N LEU A 215 4.86 -21.89 -8.87
CA LEU A 215 4.96 -21.13 -10.11
C LEU A 215 3.56 -20.85 -10.68
N PRO A 216 3.35 -19.67 -11.27
CA PRO A 216 2.19 -19.45 -12.15
C PRO A 216 2.18 -20.48 -13.27
N LYS A 217 0.97 -20.84 -13.73
CA LYS A 217 0.80 -21.84 -14.78
C LYS A 217 1.63 -21.48 -16.02
N ASN A 218 2.44 -22.42 -16.49
CA ASN A 218 3.35 -22.29 -17.64
C ASN A 218 4.54 -21.34 -17.46
N ALA A 219 4.81 -20.84 -16.25
CA ALA A 219 6.01 -20.06 -15.97
C ALA A 219 7.20 -21.00 -15.67
N LYS A 220 8.41 -20.60 -16.09
CA LYS A 220 9.67 -21.27 -15.71
C LYS A 220 10.39 -20.57 -14.55
N LYS A 221 10.02 -19.31 -14.33
CA LYS A 221 10.49 -18.47 -13.24
C LYS A 221 9.43 -17.43 -12.92
N ALA A 222 9.37 -17.02 -11.66
CA ALA A 222 8.53 -15.90 -11.24
C ALA A 222 9.26 -14.99 -10.25
N MET A 223 9.02 -13.69 -10.36
CA MET A 223 9.46 -12.71 -9.36
C MET A 223 8.28 -12.29 -8.51
N GLU A 224 8.39 -12.52 -7.21
CA GLU A 224 7.32 -12.32 -6.24
C GLU A 224 7.88 -11.63 -5.00
N TYR A 225 7.02 -11.22 -4.08
CA TYR A 225 7.47 -10.65 -2.82
C TYR A 225 6.49 -10.88 -1.68
N ILE A 226 7.04 -10.90 -0.46
CA ILE A 226 6.26 -10.79 0.76
C ILE A 226 6.29 -9.33 1.21
N LYS A 227 5.11 -8.76 1.45
CA LYS A 227 4.94 -7.44 2.06
C LYS A 227 4.55 -7.63 3.51
N VAL A 228 5.26 -6.98 4.41
CA VAL A 228 4.92 -6.97 5.84
C VAL A 228 4.64 -5.54 6.25
N ILE A 229 3.48 -5.30 6.83
CA ILE A 229 3.08 -4.02 7.41
C ILE A 229 2.91 -4.22 8.92
N ALA A 230 3.44 -3.30 9.71
CA ALA A 230 3.31 -3.27 11.15
C ALA A 230 2.62 -1.98 11.57
N THR A 231 1.61 -2.08 12.43
CA THR A 231 0.83 -0.94 12.92
C THR A 231 0.83 -0.94 14.45
N ARG A 232 0.92 0.22 15.10
CA ARG A 232 0.83 0.34 16.56
C ARG A 232 -0.61 0.27 17.06
N LYS A 233 -1.56 0.67 16.20
CA LYS A 233 -2.99 0.67 16.49
C LYS A 233 -3.64 -0.56 15.86
N ALA A 234 -4.58 -1.17 16.57
CA ALA A 234 -5.37 -2.27 16.04
C ALA A 234 -6.19 -1.76 14.84
N ILE A 235 -5.84 -2.21 13.64
CA ILE A 235 -6.54 -1.86 12.42
C ILE A 235 -6.68 -3.12 11.57
N ASN A 236 -7.89 -3.35 11.06
CA ASN A 236 -8.05 -4.27 9.96
C ASN A 236 -7.55 -3.53 8.73
N LEU A 237 -6.62 -4.07 7.92
CA LEU A 237 -6.14 -3.40 6.69
C LEU A 237 -6.94 -3.77 5.45
N VAL A 238 -7.66 -4.89 5.49
CA VAL A 238 -8.41 -5.42 4.35
C VAL A 238 -9.90 -5.43 4.68
N SER A 239 -10.76 -4.97 3.79
CA SER A 239 -12.21 -5.01 4.05
C SER A 239 -12.72 -6.44 4.20
N ASP A 240 -13.67 -6.65 5.10
CA ASP A 240 -14.32 -7.94 5.37
C ASP A 240 -15.24 -8.35 4.21
N LYS A 241 -14.68 -8.54 3.02
CA LYS A 241 -15.32 -9.34 1.99
C LYS A 241 -15.06 -10.78 2.38
N THR A 242 -16.09 -11.46 2.88
CA THR A 242 -16.07 -12.88 3.22
C THR A 242 -15.48 -13.68 2.06
N PRO A 243 -14.28 -14.26 2.19
CA PRO A 243 -13.79 -15.19 1.19
C PRO A 243 -14.28 -16.58 1.53
N ASP A 244 -14.64 -17.35 0.51
CA ASP A 244 -14.97 -18.77 0.60
C ASP A 244 -13.69 -19.64 0.78
N GLY A 245 -12.70 -19.18 1.54
CA GLY A 245 -11.35 -19.73 1.56
C GLY A 245 -10.63 -19.73 2.92
N VAL A 246 -9.46 -20.37 2.93
CA VAL A 246 -8.56 -20.47 4.10
C VAL A 246 -7.81 -19.16 4.35
N PHE A 247 -7.35 -18.58 3.25
CA PHE A 247 -6.69 -17.30 3.17
C PHE A 247 -7.53 -16.39 2.28
N HIS A 248 -7.42 -15.09 2.51
CA HIS A 248 -8.09 -14.09 1.68
C HIS A 248 -7.15 -13.79 0.50
N THR A 249 -7.49 -14.29 -0.69
CA THR A 249 -6.74 -14.01 -1.93
C THR A 249 -7.55 -13.05 -2.79
N PHE A 250 -6.89 -11.96 -3.19
CA PHE A 250 -7.40 -10.93 -4.08
C PHE A 250 -6.70 -11.11 -5.42
N GLU A 251 -7.47 -11.31 -6.49
CA GLU A 251 -6.90 -11.43 -7.83
C GLU A 251 -6.26 -10.11 -8.26
N GLY A 252 -5.25 -10.14 -9.15
CA GLY A 252 -4.52 -8.93 -9.56
C GLY A 252 -5.36 -7.80 -10.17
N ALA A 253 -6.61 -8.07 -10.57
CA ALA A 253 -7.56 -7.06 -11.01
C ALA A 253 -8.29 -6.34 -9.85
N ASP A 254 -8.27 -6.88 -8.63
CA ASP A 254 -8.94 -6.29 -7.45
C ASP A 254 -8.08 -5.19 -6.81
N VAL A 255 -8.06 -4.05 -7.48
CA VAL A 255 -7.49 -2.79 -6.98
C VAL A 255 -8.24 -2.28 -5.72
N GLY A 256 -9.44 -2.82 -5.43
CA GLY A 256 -10.23 -2.44 -4.27
C GLY A 256 -9.49 -2.72 -2.97
N MET A 257 -8.84 -3.87 -2.84
CA MET A 257 -8.11 -4.24 -1.63
C MET A 257 -6.92 -3.32 -1.36
N ILE A 258 -6.09 -3.06 -2.36
CA ILE A 258 -4.92 -2.18 -2.19
C ILE A 258 -5.38 -0.77 -1.83
N ARG A 259 -6.44 -0.26 -2.48
CA ARG A 259 -7.05 1.02 -2.11
C ARG A 259 -7.51 1.03 -0.66
N ASP A 260 -8.14 -0.04 -0.18
CA ASP A 260 -8.61 -0.14 1.20
C ASP A 260 -7.42 -0.13 2.18
N VAL A 261 -6.35 -0.89 1.91
CA VAL A 261 -5.12 -0.88 2.71
C VAL A 261 -4.54 0.53 2.78
N VAL A 262 -4.37 1.19 1.62
CA VAL A 262 -3.79 2.54 1.56
C VAL A 262 -4.67 3.56 2.28
N LYS A 263 -6.00 3.48 2.12
CA LYS A 263 -6.95 4.33 2.83
C LYS A 263 -6.84 4.15 4.34
N ARG A 264 -6.74 2.90 4.83
CA ARG A 264 -6.63 2.60 6.26
C ARG A 264 -5.29 3.05 6.84
N LEU A 265 -4.20 2.95 6.07
CA LEU A 265 -2.91 3.50 6.46
C LEU A 265 -2.90 5.05 6.46
N ALA A 266 -3.68 5.68 5.59
CA ALA A 266 -3.85 7.14 5.55
C ALA A 266 -4.50 7.71 6.83
N GLU A 267 -5.30 6.89 7.52
CA GLU A 267 -5.92 7.25 8.80
C GLU A 267 -4.93 7.22 9.99
N LEU A 268 -3.73 6.66 9.78
CA LEU A 268 -2.69 6.55 10.80
C LEU A 268 -1.66 7.69 10.68
N GLU A 269 -1.05 8.05 11.81
CA GLU A 269 0.14 8.90 11.81
C GLU A 269 1.34 8.12 11.24
N ASP A 270 2.36 8.79 10.69
CA ASP A 270 3.53 8.08 10.12
C ASP A 270 4.23 7.22 11.15
N GLU A 271 4.24 7.71 12.38
CA GLU A 271 4.92 7.06 13.46
C GLU A 271 4.18 5.76 13.83
N ASP A 272 2.86 5.70 13.61
CA ASP A 272 2.01 4.58 13.99
C ASP A 272 2.13 3.35 13.08
N TRP A 273 2.84 3.44 11.95
CA TRP A 273 3.02 2.28 11.08
C TRP A 273 4.35 2.28 10.35
N THR A 274 4.79 1.08 9.98
CA THR A 274 5.99 0.86 9.16
C THR A 274 5.81 -0.40 8.36
N GLU A 275 6.66 -0.63 7.38
CA GLU A 275 6.55 -1.78 6.48
C GLU A 275 7.93 -2.20 5.96
N THR A 276 8.00 -3.42 5.43
CA THR A 276 9.17 -3.93 4.71
C THR A 276 8.72 -4.87 3.59
N THR A 277 9.53 -4.97 2.54
CA THR A 277 9.28 -5.83 1.38
C THR A 277 10.40 -6.84 1.21
N LEU A 278 10.05 -8.11 0.99
CA LEU A 278 10.98 -9.23 0.85
C LEU A 278 10.80 -9.86 -0.55
N PRO A 279 11.56 -9.43 -1.56
CA PRO A 279 11.50 -10.03 -2.88
C PRO A 279 12.11 -11.44 -2.89
N TYR A 280 11.55 -12.33 -3.69
CA TYR A 280 12.10 -13.66 -3.96
C TYR A 280 11.82 -14.11 -5.39
N GLU A 281 12.67 -15.01 -5.89
CA GLU A 281 12.50 -15.68 -7.18
C GLU A 281 12.00 -17.11 -6.95
N VAL A 282 11.10 -17.57 -7.79
CA VAL A 282 10.66 -18.97 -7.88
C VAL A 282 11.20 -19.56 -9.18
N ARG A 283 11.72 -20.78 -9.13
CA ARG A 283 12.22 -21.54 -10.28
C ARG A 283 11.60 -22.93 -10.33
N GLN A 284 11.64 -23.51 -11.53
CA GLN A 284 11.20 -24.88 -11.80
C GLN A 284 12.29 -25.89 -11.42
#